data_AF-A0A850JL57-F1
#
_entry.id   AF-A0A850JL57-F1
#
_cell.length_a   1.000
_cell.length_b   1.000
_cell.length_c   1.000
_cell.angle_alpha   90.00
_cell.angle_beta   90.00
_cell.angle_gamma   90.00
#
_symmetry.space_group_name_H-M   'P 1'
#
loop_
_entity.id
_entity.type
_entity.pdbx_description
1 polymer ?
#
loop_
_entity_poly.entity_id
_entity_poly.type
_entity_poly.pdbx_seq_one_letter_code
_entity_poly.pdbx_strand_id
1 'polypeptide(L)'
;MKPDLHRFLADRIDEITAEMAGEIAARVPAYTHLSPGEIANLVKEAIAAYSGACEARAVLPVFRALGASEACAGHDVRHFESALRTAARVLVRRTAGAAARLYPPTAEYITVMETAFSAESEIVGAAVDGHRRAARPAVARRLYPLLSGN
;
A
#
# COMPACT_ATOMS: atom_id res chain seq x y z
N MET A 1 -27.93 -5.66 12.35
CA MET A 1 -26.70 -6.02 11.60
C MET A 1 -25.74 -4.85 11.78
N LYS A 2 -24.55 -5.06 12.37
CA LYS A 2 -23.57 -3.94 12.47
C LYS A 2 -23.23 -3.48 11.05
N PRO A 3 -23.07 -2.17 10.80
CA PRO A 3 -22.60 -1.72 9.51
C PRO A 3 -21.20 -2.31 9.26
N ASP A 4 -21.05 -2.95 8.11
CA ASP A 4 -19.81 -3.57 7.71
C ASP A 4 -18.93 -2.53 6.99
N LEU A 5 -17.91 -2.06 7.70
CA LEU A 5 -16.90 -1.11 7.21
C LEU A 5 -16.21 -1.66 5.96
N HIS A 6 -15.94 -2.97 5.92
CA HIS A 6 -15.29 -3.61 4.79
C HIS A 6 -16.13 -3.46 3.54
N ARG A 7 -17.41 -3.86 3.61
CA ARG A 7 -18.36 -3.71 2.51
C ARG A 7 -18.51 -2.25 2.08
N PHE A 8 -18.62 -1.33 3.04
CA PHE A 8 -18.78 0.10 2.74
C PHE A 8 -17.60 0.68 1.93
N LEU A 9 -16.38 0.22 2.20
CA LEU A 9 -15.19 0.60 1.44
C LEU A 9 -15.08 -0.17 0.11
N ALA A 10 -15.36 -1.48 0.13
CA ALA A 10 -15.29 -2.35 -1.05
C ALA A 10 -16.27 -1.91 -2.16
N ASP A 11 -17.47 -1.46 -1.79
CA ASP A 11 -18.47 -0.92 -2.74
C ASP A 11 -17.99 0.36 -3.45
N ARG A 12 -16.90 0.98 -2.97
CA ARG A 12 -16.32 2.22 -3.51
C ARG A 12 -14.90 2.03 -4.01
N ILE A 13 -14.50 0.79 -4.32
CA ILE A 13 -13.13 0.49 -4.70
C ILE A 13 -12.66 1.31 -5.90
N ASP A 14 -13.49 1.45 -6.94
CA ASP A 14 -13.13 2.21 -8.16
C ASP A 14 -12.92 3.70 -7.85
N GLU A 15 -13.77 4.28 -7.01
CA GLU A 15 -13.66 5.67 -6.57
C GLU A 15 -12.37 5.90 -5.76
N ILE A 16 -12.08 4.98 -4.83
CA ILE A 16 -10.88 5.03 -3.99
C ILE A 16 -9.61 4.84 -4.84
N THR A 17 -9.63 3.90 -5.78
CA THR A 17 -8.53 3.65 -6.73
C THR A 17 -8.25 4.87 -7.60
N ALA A 18 -9.29 5.51 -8.13
CA ALA A 18 -9.14 6.73 -8.92
C ALA A 18 -8.58 7.89 -8.08
N GLU A 19 -9.05 8.07 -6.84
CA GLU A 19 -8.50 9.09 -5.94
C GLU A 19 -7.01 8.84 -5.63
N MET A 20 -6.64 7.59 -5.34
CA MET A 20 -5.25 7.21 -5.10
C MET A 20 -4.36 7.51 -6.31
N ALA A 21 -4.78 7.06 -7.49
CA ALA A 21 -4.03 7.31 -8.73
C ALA A 21 -3.85 8.81 -8.98
N GLY A 22 -4.91 9.61 -8.77
CA GLY A 22 -4.86 11.07 -8.91
C GLY A 22 -3.91 11.74 -7.90
N GLU A 23 -3.95 11.33 -6.63
CA GLU A 23 -3.07 11.88 -5.59
C GLU A 23 -1.60 11.48 -5.80
N ILE A 24 -1.33 10.25 -6.25
CA ILE A 24 0.02 9.83 -6.63
C ILE A 24 0.50 10.66 -7.82
N ALA A 25 -0.30 10.80 -8.88
CA ALA A 25 0.08 11.57 -10.05
C ALA A 25 0.37 13.05 -9.71
N ALA A 26 -0.39 13.63 -8.78
CA ALA A 26 -0.20 15.01 -8.34
C ALA A 26 1.05 15.19 -7.46
N ARG A 27 1.35 14.25 -6.55
CA ARG A 27 2.39 14.42 -5.51
C ARG A 27 3.70 13.71 -5.82
N VAL A 28 3.65 12.65 -6.63
CA VAL A 28 4.79 11.84 -7.04
C VAL A 28 4.71 11.59 -8.55
N PRO A 29 4.84 12.62 -9.40
CA PRO A 29 4.66 12.48 -10.85
C PRO A 29 5.59 11.44 -11.49
N ALA A 30 6.76 11.20 -10.87
CA ALA A 30 7.73 10.18 -11.26
C ALA A 30 7.24 8.73 -11.06
N TYR A 31 6.05 8.52 -10.50
CA TYR A 31 5.53 7.22 -10.09
C TYR A 31 4.10 6.99 -10.58
N THR A 32 3.90 7.04 -11.91
CA THR A 32 2.59 6.99 -12.57
C THR A 32 2.46 5.80 -13.55
N HIS A 33 3.29 4.77 -13.41
CA HIS A 33 3.38 3.65 -14.34
C HIS A 33 2.40 2.50 -14.07
N LEU A 34 1.82 2.41 -12.87
CA LEU A 34 0.88 1.34 -12.52
C LEU A 34 -0.45 1.50 -13.24
N SER A 35 -0.98 0.39 -13.78
CA SER A 35 -2.30 0.39 -14.41
C SER A 35 -3.41 0.47 -13.36
N PRO A 36 -4.60 1.03 -13.71
CA PRO A 36 -5.73 1.09 -12.79
C PRO A 36 -6.15 -0.28 -12.21
N GLY A 37 -6.03 -1.36 -13.00
CA GLY A 37 -6.36 -2.71 -12.55
C GLY A 37 -5.38 -3.27 -11.51
N GLU A 38 -4.09 -2.98 -11.65
CA GLU A 38 -3.08 -3.34 -10.65
C GLU A 38 -3.31 -2.57 -9.35
N ILE A 39 -3.62 -1.27 -9.45
CA ILE A 39 -3.96 -0.44 -8.29
C ILE A 39 -5.23 -0.98 -7.61
N ALA A 40 -6.28 -1.31 -8.36
CA ALA A 40 -7.53 -1.82 -7.80
C ALA A 40 -7.34 -3.11 -6.97
N ASN A 41 -6.54 -4.07 -7.46
CA ASN A 41 -6.25 -5.29 -6.70
C ASN A 41 -5.51 -4.99 -5.39
N LEU A 42 -4.52 -4.10 -5.42
CA LEU A 42 -3.79 -3.68 -4.21
C LEU A 42 -4.71 -2.94 -3.21
N VAL A 43 -5.62 -2.10 -3.72
CA VAL A 43 -6.61 -1.40 -2.89
C VAL A 43 -7.57 -2.38 -2.23
N LYS A 44 -7.99 -3.44 -2.93
CA LYS A 44 -8.86 -4.48 -2.36
C LYS A 44 -8.21 -5.16 -1.15
N GLU A 45 -6.95 -5.58 -1.30
CA GLU A 45 -6.17 -6.20 -0.23
C GLU A 45 -5.97 -5.22 0.95
N ALA A 46 -5.65 -3.96 0.65
CA ALA A 46 -5.49 -2.93 1.68
C ALA A 46 -6.81 -2.66 2.42
N ILE A 47 -7.95 -2.59 1.73
CA ILE A 47 -9.27 -2.41 2.35
C ILE A 47 -9.57 -3.54 3.34
N ALA A 48 -9.26 -4.79 2.99
CA ALA A 48 -9.48 -5.93 3.87
C ALA A 48 -8.69 -5.79 5.19
N ALA A 49 -7.43 -5.37 5.13
CA ALA A 49 -6.62 -5.12 6.31
C ALA A 49 -7.08 -3.88 7.12
N TYR A 50 -7.32 -2.75 6.45
CA TYR A 50 -7.69 -1.48 7.09
C TYR A 50 -9.05 -1.54 7.78
N SER A 51 -9.98 -2.33 7.26
CA SER A 51 -11.30 -2.53 7.86
C SER A 51 -11.31 -3.58 8.98
N GLY A 52 -10.20 -4.30 9.19
CA GLY A 52 -10.13 -5.43 10.11
C GLY A 52 -10.84 -6.70 9.62
N ALA A 53 -11.25 -6.76 8.35
CA ALA A 53 -11.84 -7.95 7.75
C ALA A 53 -10.83 -9.09 7.61
N CYS A 54 -9.54 -8.76 7.51
CA CYS A 54 -8.45 -9.71 7.65
C CYS A 54 -7.30 -9.10 8.47
N GLU A 55 -6.47 -9.97 9.03
CA GLU A 55 -5.23 -9.53 9.67
C GLU A 55 -4.25 -9.00 8.61
N ALA A 56 -3.54 -7.91 8.91
CA ALA A 56 -2.58 -7.30 7.99
C ALA A 56 -1.51 -8.29 7.50
N ARG A 57 -1.06 -9.22 8.37
CA ARG A 57 -0.10 -10.29 8.01
C ARG A 57 -0.50 -11.10 6.77
N ALA A 58 -1.80 -11.27 6.51
CA ALA A 58 -2.32 -12.04 5.39
C ALA A 58 -2.05 -11.35 4.04
N VAL A 59 -2.01 -10.01 4.01
CA VAL A 59 -1.85 -9.23 2.77
C VAL A 59 -0.39 -8.80 2.53
N LEU A 60 0.48 -8.85 3.55
CA LEU A 60 1.90 -8.47 3.41
C LEU A 60 2.65 -9.19 2.28
N PRO A 61 2.42 -10.48 1.96
CA PRO A 61 3.07 -11.12 0.82
C PRO A 61 2.81 -10.42 -0.52
N VAL A 62 1.58 -9.90 -0.73
CA VAL A 62 1.22 -9.16 -1.95
C VAL A 62 2.04 -7.87 -2.04
N PHE A 63 2.14 -7.12 -0.94
CA PHE A 63 2.90 -5.88 -0.91
C PHE A 63 4.41 -6.10 -1.02
N ARG A 64 4.95 -7.19 -0.43
CA ARG A 64 6.36 -7.59 -0.66
C ARG A 64 6.61 -7.90 -2.13
N ALA A 65 5.69 -8.60 -2.79
CA ALA A 65 5.80 -8.93 -4.21
C ALA A 65 5.75 -7.67 -5.08
N LEU A 66 4.86 -6.71 -4.76
CA LEU A 66 4.84 -5.39 -5.39
C LEU A 66 6.20 -4.72 -5.27
N GLY A 67 6.74 -4.60 -4.05
CA GLY A 67 8.05 -3.97 -3.85
C GLY A 67 9.18 -4.67 -4.61
N ALA A 68 9.18 -6.00 -4.65
CA ALA A 68 10.16 -6.76 -5.42
C ALA A 68 10.03 -6.48 -6.94
N SER A 69 8.80 -6.42 -7.46
CA SER A 69 8.53 -6.08 -8.87
C SER A 69 9.06 -4.69 -9.21
N GLU A 70 8.81 -3.71 -8.34
CA GLU A 70 9.26 -2.32 -8.50
C GLU A 70 10.79 -2.21 -8.50
N ALA A 71 11.47 -2.97 -7.63
CA ALA A 71 12.93 -3.05 -7.64
C ALA A 71 13.46 -3.68 -8.94
N CYS A 72 12.83 -4.75 -9.43
CA CYS A 72 13.20 -5.40 -10.68
C CYS A 72 13.01 -4.49 -11.90
N ALA A 73 11.98 -3.63 -11.88
CA ALA A 73 11.74 -2.61 -12.89
C ALA A 73 12.69 -1.39 -12.77
N GLY A 74 13.54 -1.34 -11.74
CA GLY A 74 14.54 -0.29 -11.54
C GLY A 74 13.97 0.99 -10.94
N HIS A 75 12.77 0.96 -10.37
CA HIS A 75 12.18 2.13 -9.73
C HIS A 75 12.88 2.45 -8.41
N ASP A 76 13.10 3.74 -8.18
CA ASP A 76 13.74 4.23 -6.97
C ASP A 76 12.86 3.99 -5.73
N VAL A 77 13.48 3.46 -4.67
CA VAL A 77 12.77 3.08 -3.44
C VAL A 77 12.11 4.28 -2.76
N ARG A 78 12.68 5.49 -2.88
CA ARG A 78 12.14 6.70 -2.23
C ARG A 78 10.90 7.18 -2.97
N HIS A 79 10.91 7.17 -4.30
CA HIS A 79 9.71 7.49 -5.08
C HIS A 79 8.60 6.46 -4.85
N PHE A 80 8.95 5.18 -4.83
CA PHE A 80 8.01 4.11 -4.50
C PHE A 80 7.40 4.27 -3.10
N GLU A 81 8.23 4.43 -2.07
CA GLU A 81 7.77 4.62 -0.70
C GLU A 81 6.89 5.88 -0.56
N SER A 82 7.26 6.97 -1.23
CA SER A 82 6.47 8.21 -1.26
C SER A 82 5.10 8.00 -1.90
N ALA A 83 5.03 7.26 -3.01
CA ALA A 83 3.77 6.94 -3.68
C ALA A 83 2.89 6.03 -2.82
N LEU A 84 3.45 5.00 -2.17
CA LEU A 84 2.74 4.14 -1.25
C LEU A 84 2.17 4.91 -0.05
N ARG A 85 2.96 5.79 0.57
CA ARG A 85 2.47 6.64 1.68
C ARG A 85 1.40 7.62 1.20
N THR A 86 1.50 8.12 -0.03
CA THR A 86 0.47 8.97 -0.63
C THR A 86 -0.84 8.20 -0.81
N ALA A 87 -0.78 7.00 -1.36
CA ALA A 87 -1.94 6.10 -1.49
C ALA A 87 -2.53 5.72 -0.12
N ALA A 88 -1.68 5.35 0.84
CA ALA A 88 -2.12 4.96 2.19
C ALA A 88 -2.88 6.08 2.90
N ARG A 89 -2.46 7.35 2.75
CA ARG A 89 -3.18 8.51 3.30
C ARG A 89 -4.60 8.62 2.74
N VAL A 90 -4.80 8.37 1.45
CA VAL A 90 -6.15 8.32 0.85
C VAL A 90 -6.98 7.26 1.56
N LEU A 91 -6.43 6.06 1.74
CA LEU A 91 -7.16 4.97 2.39
C LEU A 91 -7.49 5.28 3.85
N VAL A 92 -6.54 5.83 4.63
CA VAL A 92 -6.78 6.28 6.00
C VAL A 92 -7.92 7.30 6.05
N ARG A 93 -7.92 8.31 5.17
CA ARG A 93 -8.99 9.32 5.12
C ARG A 93 -10.34 8.69 4.79
N ARG A 94 -10.37 7.76 3.84
CA ARG A 94 -11.58 7.02 3.44
C ARG A 94 -12.11 6.13 4.56
N THR A 95 -11.21 5.41 5.25
CA THR A 95 -11.55 4.60 6.42
C THR A 95 -12.08 5.46 7.57
N ALA A 96 -11.42 6.58 7.90
CA ALA A 96 -11.90 7.51 8.92
C ALA A 96 -13.27 8.09 8.59
N GLY A 97 -13.48 8.53 7.34
CA GLY A 97 -14.76 9.05 6.87
C GLY A 97 -15.88 8.01 6.88
N ALA A 98 -15.57 6.75 6.54
CA ALA A 98 -16.51 5.65 6.65
C ALA A 98 -16.81 5.31 8.12
N ALA A 99 -15.78 5.16 8.95
CA ALA A 99 -15.90 4.86 10.36
C ALA A 99 -16.73 5.91 11.09
N ALA A 100 -16.50 7.21 10.85
CA ALA A 100 -17.27 8.30 11.47
C ALA A 100 -18.76 8.30 11.09
N ARG A 101 -19.12 7.73 9.93
CA ARG A 101 -20.52 7.57 9.50
C ARG A 101 -21.17 6.33 10.10
N LEU A 102 -20.41 5.26 10.24
CA LEU A 102 -20.91 3.95 10.67
C LEU A 102 -20.91 3.79 12.20
N TYR A 103 -19.96 4.43 12.86
CA TYR A 103 -19.76 4.39 14.30
C TYR A 103 -19.80 5.84 14.82
N PRO A 104 -20.74 6.19 15.72
CA PRO A 104 -20.60 7.40 16.52
C PRO A 104 -19.20 7.41 17.17
N PRO A 105 -18.58 8.57 17.46
CA PRO A 105 -17.21 8.66 17.98
C PRO A 105 -17.12 7.99 19.37
N THR A 106 -16.85 6.70 19.31
CA THR A 106 -16.89 5.73 20.41
C THR A 106 -15.61 4.91 20.34
N ALA A 107 -15.41 4.02 21.31
CA ALA A 107 -14.31 3.07 21.29
C ALA A 107 -14.21 2.30 19.95
N GLU A 108 -15.32 2.01 19.28
CA GLU A 108 -15.33 1.32 17.98
C GLU A 108 -14.63 2.13 16.88
N TYR A 109 -14.84 3.45 16.82
CA TYR A 109 -14.12 4.33 15.89
C TYR A 109 -12.62 4.31 16.17
N ILE A 110 -12.22 4.38 17.46
CA ILE A 110 -10.82 4.37 17.86
C ILE A 110 -10.15 3.07 17.43
N THR A 111 -10.77 1.92 17.72
CA THR A 111 -10.25 0.59 17.33
C THR A 111 -10.10 0.46 15.82
N VAL A 112 -11.05 0.96 15.03
CA VAL A 112 -10.94 0.97 13.56
C VAL A 112 -9.73 1.79 13.11
N MET A 113 -9.52 2.97 13.69
CA MET A 113 -8.39 3.81 13.31
C MET A 113 -7.05 3.22 13.74
N GLU A 114 -6.96 2.62 14.93
CA GLU A 114 -5.77 1.89 15.37
C GLU A 114 -5.44 0.71 14.43
N THR A 115 -6.47 -0.01 13.98
CA THR A 115 -6.33 -1.09 13.00
C THR A 115 -5.81 -0.56 11.67
N ALA A 116 -6.39 0.53 11.16
CA ALA A 116 -5.99 1.14 9.89
C ALA A 116 -4.54 1.68 9.92
N PHE A 117 -4.12 2.35 11.00
CA PHE A 117 -2.76 2.86 11.12
C PHE A 117 -1.73 1.74 11.28
N SER A 118 -2.06 0.69 12.04
CA SER A 118 -1.23 -0.50 12.16
C SER A 118 -1.07 -1.18 10.79
N ALA A 119 -2.17 -1.39 10.07
CA ALA A 119 -2.16 -1.96 8.73
C ALA A 119 -1.36 -1.13 7.72
N GLU A 120 -1.49 0.21 7.74
CA GLU A 120 -0.69 1.14 6.93
C GLU A 120 0.81 0.88 7.11
N SER A 121 1.26 0.92 8.37
CA SER A 121 2.68 0.79 8.70
C SER A 121 3.24 -0.56 8.24
N GLU A 122 2.50 -1.64 8.49
CA GLU A 122 2.90 -2.98 8.09
C GLU A 122 2.93 -3.15 6.56
N ILE A 123 1.92 -2.64 5.86
CA ILE A 123 1.82 -2.73 4.38
C ILE A 123 2.95 -1.96 3.71
N VAL A 124 3.18 -0.70 4.11
CA VAL A 124 4.27 0.12 3.57
C VAL A 124 5.62 -0.52 3.90
N GLY A 125 5.80 -0.98 5.13
CA GLY A 125 7.02 -1.66 5.57
C GLY A 125 7.30 -2.94 4.76
N ALA A 126 6.27 -3.76 4.52
CA ALA A 126 6.37 -4.97 3.72
C ALA A 126 6.77 -4.67 2.26
N ALA A 127 6.20 -3.64 1.65
CA ALA A 127 6.55 -3.25 0.30
C ALA A 127 8.00 -2.74 0.20
N VAL A 128 8.42 -1.88 1.11
CA VAL A 128 9.81 -1.37 1.14
C VAL A 128 10.81 -2.49 1.44
N ASP A 129 10.48 -3.43 2.32
CA ASP A 129 11.30 -4.62 2.59
C ASP A 129 11.43 -5.51 1.34
N GLY A 130 10.32 -5.77 0.64
CA GLY A 130 10.31 -6.49 -0.63
C GLY A 130 11.23 -5.86 -1.67
N HIS A 131 11.15 -4.54 -1.83
CA HIS A 131 12.01 -3.76 -2.74
C HIS A 131 13.49 -3.92 -2.37
N ARG A 132 13.84 -3.64 -1.11
CA ARG A 132 15.22 -3.70 -0.63
C ARG A 132 15.83 -5.09 -0.78
N ARG A 133 15.05 -6.15 -0.52
CA ARG A 133 15.52 -7.54 -0.69
C ARG A 133 15.78 -7.87 -2.15
N ALA A 134 14.91 -7.45 -3.07
CA ALA A 134 15.07 -7.69 -4.51
C ALA A 134 16.19 -6.84 -5.13
N ALA A 135 16.51 -5.67 -4.58
CA ALA A 135 17.61 -4.83 -5.03
C ALA A 135 19.01 -5.38 -4.64
N ARG A 136 19.12 -6.14 -3.53
CA ARG A 136 20.40 -6.66 -3.00
C ARG A 136 21.15 -7.61 -3.96
N PRO A 137 20.51 -8.53 -4.71
CA PRO A 137 21.19 -9.39 -5.68
C PRO A 137 21.71 -8.67 -6.93
N ALA A 138 21.08 -7.57 -7.34
CA ALA A 138 21.45 -6.85 -8.58
C ALA A 138 22.77 -6.05 -8.43
N VAL A 139 23.08 -5.59 -7.21
CA VAL A 139 24.33 -4.85 -6.91
C VAL A 139 25.53 -5.79 -6.90
N ALA A 140 25.39 -7.01 -6.36
CA ALA A 140 26.48 -8.00 -6.36
C ALA A 140 26.89 -8.40 -7.79
N ARG A 141 25.94 -8.65 -8.70
CA ARG A 141 26.25 -8.99 -10.10
C ARG A 141 26.90 -7.86 -10.91
N ARG A 142 26.64 -6.59 -10.56
CA ARG A 142 27.31 -5.44 -11.22
C ARG A 142 28.73 -5.19 -10.71
N LEU A 143 29.10 -5.70 -9.54
CA LEU A 143 30.44 -5.55 -8.96
C LEU A 143 31.38 -6.71 -9.32
N TYR A 144 30.86 -7.86 -9.73
CA TYR A 144 31.68 -9.01 -10.13
C TYR A 144 32.57 -8.81 -11.37
N PRO A 145 32.22 -8.00 -12.40
CA PRO A 145 33.15 -7.77 -13.51
C PRO A 145 34.32 -6.84 -13.13
N LEU A 146 34.20 -6.08 -12.04
CA LEU A 146 35.17 -5.05 -11.65
C LEU A 146 36.24 -5.54 -10.65
N LEU A 147 36.06 -6.74 -10.08
CA LEU A 147 36.95 -7.29 -9.05
C LEU A 147 37.62 -8.61 -9.46
N SER A 148 37.41 -9.10 -10.69
CA SER A 148 38.08 -10.30 -11.22
C SER A 148 39.27 -10.00 -12.14
N GLY A 149 39.84 -8.80 -12.05
CA GLY A 149 41.06 -8.42 -12.77
C GLY A 149 42.03 -7.69 -11.86
N ASN A 150 42.84 -8.46 -11.12
CA ASN A 150 44.22 -8.14 -10.73
C ASN A 150 44.90 -9.40 -10.21
#